data_AF-A0A3B0UIU5-F1
#
_entry.id   AF-A0A3B0UIU5-F1
#
_cell.length_a   1.000
_cell.length_b   1.000
_cell.length_c   1.000
_cell.angle_alpha   90.00
_cell.angle_beta   90.00
_cell.angle_gamma   90.00
#
_symmetry.space_group_name_H-M   'P 1'
#
loop_
_entity.id
_entity.type
_entity.pdbx_description
1 polymer ?
#
loop_
_entity_poly.entity_id
_entity_poly.type
_entity_poly.pdbx_seq_one_letter_code
_entity_poly.pdbx_strand_id
1 'polypeptide(L)'
;MKTMKTMAILFTALLMVGVSFGQMKYKPSKVIVVVLGPKNPTFDESKFSDLHFYYLPGLKLSKDGGIYGKASKNKKKNAWSSVLGVGATSHAEATQNYSGEPAILVEKHISSGTAYIFDKNGLVNAETFNGRQESFNNQTKFMVHFKKMKRSWESETFGNLMKSLVKKGETMKPPKKYNTSHLLERKIYAFQVTDAKGDAFDIQNLTKGNSATLLVFLYINPEFDFNKGKESGAGKKGKDYMNQVAQTAAADKQIAPLYNLEKGIFGKKLKR
;
A
#
# COMPACT_ATOMS: atom_id res chain seq x y z
N MET A 1 -34.42 49.25 -10.06
CA MET A 1 -33.69 48.02 -10.45
C MET A 1 -32.20 48.14 -10.09
N LYS A 2 -31.77 47.88 -8.85
CA LYS A 2 -30.32 47.85 -8.52
C LYS A 2 -29.93 46.99 -7.30
N THR A 3 -30.81 46.12 -6.82
CA THR A 3 -30.58 45.34 -5.58
C THR A 3 -30.74 43.82 -5.73
N MET A 4 -31.14 43.30 -6.90
CA MET A 4 -31.26 41.85 -7.12
C MET A 4 -30.04 41.17 -7.78
N LYS A 5 -29.08 41.93 -8.32
CA LYS A 5 -27.92 41.33 -9.00
C LYS A 5 -26.78 40.92 -8.05
N THR A 6 -26.71 41.51 -6.86
CA THR A 6 -25.60 41.25 -5.92
C THR A 6 -25.81 39.99 -5.07
N MET A 7 -27.07 39.60 -4.80
CA MET A 7 -27.36 38.37 -4.03
C MET A 7 -27.22 37.09 -4.85
N ALA A 8 -27.45 37.13 -6.17
CA ALA A 8 -27.26 35.97 -7.04
C ALA A 8 -25.78 35.53 -7.11
N ILE A 9 -24.85 36.50 -7.10
CA ILE A 9 -23.40 36.24 -7.20
C ILE A 9 -22.84 35.65 -5.89
N LEU A 10 -23.41 36.01 -4.72
CA LEU A 10 -22.98 35.43 -3.45
C LEU A 10 -23.36 33.95 -3.30
N PHE A 11 -24.50 33.52 -3.87
CA PHE A 11 -24.91 32.11 -3.84
C PHE A 11 -24.11 31.24 -4.82
N THR A 12 -23.67 31.77 -5.96
CA THR A 12 -22.79 31.04 -6.88
C THR A 12 -21.36 30.91 -6.35
N ALA A 13 -20.89 31.88 -5.56
CA ALA A 13 -19.59 31.80 -4.89
C ALA A 13 -19.59 30.82 -3.69
N LEU A 14 -20.72 30.67 -2.99
CA LEU A 14 -20.83 29.69 -1.89
C LEU A 14 -20.90 28.23 -2.35
N LEU A 15 -21.36 27.97 -3.59
CA LEU A 15 -21.46 26.63 -4.17
C LEU A 15 -20.13 26.12 -4.78
N MET A 16 -19.11 26.96 -4.90
CA MET A 16 -17.76 26.55 -5.32
C MET A 16 -16.81 26.25 -4.15
N VAL A 17 -17.29 26.30 -2.91
CA VAL A 17 -16.68 25.54 -1.82
C VAL A 17 -17.18 24.09 -1.94
N GLY A 18 -16.85 23.47 -3.08
CA GLY A 18 -16.83 22.03 -3.20
C GLY A 18 -15.76 21.54 -2.24
N VAL A 19 -16.14 21.39 -0.97
CA VAL A 19 -15.35 20.68 0.02
C VAL A 19 -15.12 19.32 -0.64
N SER A 20 -13.90 19.12 -1.12
CA SER A 20 -13.41 17.85 -1.59
C SER A 20 -13.41 16.91 -0.39
N PHE A 21 -14.57 16.35 -0.05
CA PHE A 21 -14.80 15.48 1.11
C PHE A 21 -14.04 14.14 1.00
N GLY A 22 -13.13 13.99 0.04
CA GLY A 22 -12.28 12.80 -0.13
C GLY A 22 -10.77 13.07 -0.15
N GLN A 23 -10.31 14.30 -0.38
CA GLN A 23 -8.88 14.57 -0.59
C GLN A 23 -8.20 15.10 0.69
N MET A 24 -7.01 14.60 0.99
CA MET A 24 -6.21 15.12 2.11
C MET A 24 -5.70 16.53 1.80
N LYS A 25 -5.75 17.42 2.81
CA LYS A 25 -5.23 18.79 2.69
C LYS A 25 -3.71 18.82 2.51
N TYR A 26 -3.00 17.96 3.25
CA TYR A 26 -1.57 17.73 3.09
C TYR A 26 -1.39 16.27 2.69
N LYS A 27 -0.66 16.03 1.61
CA LYS A 27 -0.43 14.69 1.04
C LYS A 27 1.05 14.36 1.11
N PRO A 28 1.44 13.08 1.17
CA PRO A 28 2.82 12.71 0.96
C PRO A 28 3.27 13.22 -0.42
N SER A 29 4.50 13.71 -0.50
CA SER A 29 5.08 14.19 -1.75
C SER A 29 5.41 13.05 -2.71
N LYS A 30 5.57 11.83 -2.16
CA LYS A 30 5.80 10.62 -2.94
C LYS A 30 5.11 9.43 -2.28
N VAL A 31 4.44 8.59 -3.08
CA VAL A 31 3.92 7.29 -2.65
C VAL A 31 4.61 6.19 -3.44
N ILE A 32 5.29 5.30 -2.73
CA ILE A 32 6.02 4.17 -3.29
C ILE A 32 5.25 2.90 -2.95
N VAL A 33 4.97 2.09 -3.96
CA VAL A 33 4.38 0.77 -3.81
C VAL A 33 5.44 -0.26 -4.19
N VAL A 34 5.84 -1.09 -3.23
CA VAL A 34 6.73 -2.21 -3.47
C VAL A 34 5.92 -3.49 -3.53
N VAL A 35 5.86 -4.11 -4.71
CA VAL A 35 5.20 -5.38 -4.93
C VAL A 35 6.11 -6.51 -4.46
N LEU A 36 5.60 -7.33 -3.54
CA LEU A 36 6.27 -8.50 -2.96
C LEU A 36 6.28 -9.68 -3.95
N GLY A 37 7.07 -9.54 -5.01
CA GLY A 37 7.19 -10.54 -6.06
C GLY A 37 7.43 -9.92 -7.43
N PRO A 38 7.41 -10.73 -8.50
CA PRO A 38 7.54 -10.24 -9.86
C PRO A 38 6.30 -9.46 -10.30
N LYS A 39 6.46 -8.62 -11.33
CA LYS A 39 5.35 -7.91 -11.97
C LYS A 39 4.31 -8.90 -12.51
N ASN A 40 3.03 -8.63 -12.25
CA ASN A 40 1.93 -9.32 -12.91
C ASN A 40 1.76 -8.77 -14.34
N PRO A 41 1.71 -9.63 -15.37
CA PRO A 41 1.69 -9.21 -16.77
C PRO A 41 0.38 -8.53 -17.22
N THR A 42 -0.71 -8.76 -16.49
CA THR A 42 -2.05 -8.20 -16.79
C THR A 42 -2.44 -7.04 -15.88
N PHE A 43 -1.58 -6.70 -14.92
CA PHE A 43 -1.78 -5.55 -14.04
C PHE A 43 -1.38 -4.25 -14.75
N ASP A 44 -2.32 -3.32 -14.83
CA ASP A 44 -2.14 -2.01 -15.44
C ASP A 44 -1.88 -0.95 -14.37
N GLU A 45 -0.59 -0.63 -14.16
CA GLU A 45 -0.12 0.40 -13.24
C GLU A 45 -0.55 1.81 -13.64
N SER A 46 -0.80 2.06 -14.94
CA SER A 46 -1.10 3.41 -15.45
C SER A 46 -2.42 3.97 -14.91
N LYS A 47 -3.31 3.09 -14.41
CA LYS A 47 -4.53 3.45 -13.70
C LYS A 47 -4.25 4.22 -12.40
N PHE A 48 -3.08 4.04 -11.80
CA PHE A 48 -2.70 4.59 -10.50
C PHE A 48 -1.58 5.63 -10.65
N SER A 49 -1.90 6.71 -11.38
CA SER A 49 -0.94 7.75 -11.79
C SER A 49 -0.17 8.44 -10.66
N ASP A 50 -0.70 8.45 -9.43
CA ASP A 50 -0.04 9.10 -8.28
C ASP A 50 0.87 8.15 -7.49
N LEU A 51 0.98 6.89 -7.93
CA LEU A 51 1.74 5.83 -7.26
C LEU A 51 2.98 5.44 -8.08
N HIS A 52 4.11 5.25 -7.39
CA HIS A 52 5.34 4.77 -8.00
C HIS A 52 5.56 3.30 -7.66
N PHE A 53 5.51 2.43 -8.67
CA PHE A 53 5.61 0.99 -8.49
C PHE A 53 7.05 0.49 -8.64
N TYR A 54 7.40 -0.42 -7.74
CA TYR A 54 8.63 -1.20 -7.78
C TYR A 54 8.34 -2.64 -7.38
N TYR A 55 9.27 -3.54 -7.72
CA TYR A 55 9.10 -4.97 -7.65
C TYR A 55 10.28 -5.65 -6.95
N LEU A 56 9.99 -6.82 -6.40
CA LEU A 56 10.96 -7.71 -5.77
C LEU A 56 10.85 -9.09 -6.44
N PRO A 57 11.34 -9.25 -7.67
CA PRO A 57 11.15 -10.49 -8.44
C PRO A 57 11.76 -11.74 -7.78
N GLY A 58 12.73 -11.55 -6.89
CA GLY A 58 13.34 -12.60 -6.09
C GLY A 58 12.46 -13.14 -4.96
N LEU A 59 11.46 -12.38 -4.49
CA LEU A 59 10.53 -12.81 -3.44
C LEU A 59 9.40 -13.67 -4.00
N LYS A 60 9.06 -14.72 -3.26
CA LYS A 60 7.96 -15.63 -3.58
C LYS A 60 7.23 -16.03 -2.31
N LEU A 61 5.95 -16.41 -2.43
CA LEU A 61 5.25 -17.04 -1.32
C LEU A 61 5.91 -18.39 -0.98
N SER A 62 6.19 -18.61 0.30
CA SER A 62 6.82 -19.83 0.79
C SER A 62 5.96 -21.06 0.49
N LYS A 63 6.59 -22.06 -0.11
CA LYS A 63 5.99 -23.36 -0.42
C LYS A 63 6.06 -24.35 0.74
N ASP A 64 6.88 -24.08 1.74
CA ASP A 64 7.11 -24.98 2.88
C ASP A 64 6.33 -24.52 4.13
N GLY A 65 5.64 -23.38 4.03
CA GLY A 65 5.04 -22.68 5.15
C GLY A 65 6.00 -21.65 5.72
N GLY A 66 5.47 -20.71 6.51
CA GLY A 66 6.29 -19.77 7.29
C GLY A 66 5.97 -19.92 8.77
N ILE A 67 6.48 -19.01 9.60
CA ILE A 67 6.36 -19.03 11.07
C ILE A 67 4.90 -19.20 11.54
N TYR A 68 3.92 -18.73 10.76
CA TYR A 68 2.50 -18.70 11.16
C TYR A 68 1.58 -19.61 10.34
N GLY A 69 2.08 -20.51 9.49
CA GLY A 69 1.17 -21.46 8.84
C GLY A 69 1.65 -22.19 7.59
N LYS A 70 0.74 -23.06 7.12
CA LYS A 70 0.92 -24.06 6.06
C LYS A 70 1.40 -23.46 4.74
N ALA A 71 2.17 -24.27 4.01
CA ALA A 71 2.57 -24.10 2.61
C ALA A 71 1.56 -23.35 1.73
N SER A 72 2.02 -22.32 1.02
CA SER A 72 1.21 -21.65 0.02
C SER A 72 0.92 -22.60 -1.15
N LYS A 73 -0.37 -22.80 -1.45
CA LYS A 73 -0.83 -23.44 -2.69
C LYS A 73 -1.37 -22.39 -3.67
N ASN A 74 -0.77 -21.19 -3.69
CA ASN A 74 -1.27 -20.08 -4.50
C ASN A 74 -1.02 -20.30 -6.01
N LYS A 75 -1.88 -21.09 -6.63
CA LYS A 75 -1.92 -21.38 -8.07
C LYS A 75 -3.27 -20.94 -8.63
N LYS A 76 -3.34 -20.70 -9.94
CA LYS A 76 -4.59 -20.37 -10.68
C LYS A 76 -5.84 -21.16 -10.25
N LYS A 77 -5.70 -22.44 -9.93
CA LYS A 77 -6.80 -23.35 -9.55
C LYS A 77 -7.39 -23.10 -8.14
N ASN A 78 -6.74 -22.26 -7.33
CA ASN A 78 -7.11 -22.00 -5.95
C ASN A 78 -7.57 -20.54 -5.73
N ALA A 79 -7.89 -19.80 -6.78
CA ALA A 79 -8.25 -18.39 -6.70
C ALA A 79 -9.47 -18.12 -5.79
N TRP A 80 -10.42 -19.05 -5.71
CA TRP A 80 -11.57 -18.93 -4.79
C TRP A 80 -11.16 -18.80 -3.32
N SER A 81 -10.05 -19.42 -2.91
CA SER A 81 -9.50 -19.26 -1.55
C SER A 81 -9.13 -17.79 -1.29
N SER A 82 -8.47 -17.15 -2.26
CA SER A 82 -8.09 -15.73 -2.20
C SER A 82 -9.31 -14.79 -2.25
N VAL A 83 -10.30 -15.07 -3.11
CA VAL A 83 -11.57 -14.32 -3.19
C VAL A 83 -12.27 -14.32 -1.83
N LEU A 84 -12.55 -15.52 -1.31
CA LEU A 84 -13.34 -15.71 -0.09
C LEU A 84 -12.58 -15.35 1.18
N GLY A 85 -11.25 -15.19 1.11
CA GLY A 85 -10.45 -14.89 2.30
C GLY A 85 -10.22 -16.10 3.21
N VAL A 86 -10.44 -17.32 2.71
CA VAL A 86 -10.44 -18.55 3.51
C VAL A 86 -9.39 -19.53 2.99
N GLY A 87 -8.76 -20.29 3.88
CA GLY A 87 -7.80 -21.33 3.51
C GLY A 87 -6.36 -20.85 3.30
N ALA A 88 -5.47 -21.81 3.03
CA ALA A 88 -4.01 -21.61 3.05
C ALA A 88 -3.51 -20.56 2.04
N THR A 89 -4.16 -20.43 0.88
CA THR A 89 -3.79 -19.44 -0.13
C THR A 89 -4.00 -18.01 0.38
N SER A 90 -5.22 -17.67 0.81
CA SER A 90 -5.50 -16.33 1.34
C SER A 90 -4.68 -16.02 2.59
N HIS A 91 -4.41 -17.03 3.43
CA HIS A 91 -3.55 -16.82 4.58
C HIS A 91 -2.14 -16.48 4.13
N ALA A 92 -1.53 -17.27 3.24
CA ALA A 92 -0.17 -17.00 2.74
C ALA A 92 -0.02 -15.65 2.03
N GLU A 93 -1.02 -15.21 1.26
CA GLU A 93 -1.02 -13.88 0.62
C GLU A 93 -0.98 -12.74 1.66
N ALA A 94 -1.71 -12.94 2.76
CA ALA A 94 -1.89 -11.92 3.78
C ALA A 94 -0.83 -12.01 4.90
N THR A 95 -0.23 -13.17 5.14
CA THR A 95 0.76 -13.42 6.19
C THR A 95 2.19 -13.30 5.67
N GLN A 96 3.14 -13.21 6.60
CA GLN A 96 4.57 -12.98 6.37
C GLN A 96 5.31 -14.20 5.79
N ASN A 97 4.64 -15.01 4.96
CA ASN A 97 5.15 -16.28 4.44
C ASN A 97 5.84 -16.07 3.09
N TYR A 98 6.90 -15.26 3.08
CA TYR A 98 7.75 -15.06 1.89
C TYR A 98 9.06 -15.82 2.03
N SER A 99 9.67 -16.17 0.90
CA SER A 99 11.04 -16.68 0.80
C SER A 99 11.75 -16.05 -0.41
N GLY A 100 13.07 -16.15 -0.42
CA GLY A 100 13.91 -15.57 -1.48
C GLY A 100 14.50 -14.21 -1.10
N GLU A 101 14.92 -13.47 -2.14
CA GLU A 101 15.65 -12.21 -1.98
C GLU A 101 14.76 -10.98 -2.17
N PRO A 102 14.97 -9.89 -1.39
CA PRO A 102 16.04 -9.71 -0.42
C PRO A 102 15.73 -10.39 0.93
N ALA A 103 16.67 -11.19 1.44
CA ALA A 103 16.50 -12.01 2.64
C ALA A 103 16.09 -11.19 3.88
N ILE A 104 16.52 -9.94 3.98
CA ILE A 104 16.18 -9.04 5.10
C ILE A 104 14.67 -8.82 5.22
N LEU A 105 13.91 -8.83 4.12
CA LEU A 105 12.45 -8.67 4.18
C LEU A 105 11.77 -9.93 4.71
N VAL A 106 12.35 -11.10 4.45
CA VAL A 106 11.89 -12.38 5.00
C VAL A 106 12.21 -12.46 6.49
N GLU A 107 13.44 -12.13 6.88
CA GLU A 107 13.92 -12.13 8.27
C GLU A 107 13.10 -11.17 9.16
N LYS A 108 12.75 -10.00 8.61
CA LYS A 108 11.98 -8.97 9.32
C LYS A 108 10.47 -9.11 9.13
N HIS A 109 10.05 -10.18 8.45
CA HIS A 109 8.66 -10.54 8.27
C HIS A 109 7.82 -9.40 7.68
N ILE A 110 8.32 -8.77 6.61
CA ILE A 110 7.56 -7.75 5.89
C ILE A 110 6.47 -8.44 5.07
N SER A 111 5.22 -7.98 5.19
CA SER A 111 4.06 -8.55 4.54
C SER A 111 3.28 -7.53 3.71
N SER A 112 2.37 -8.04 2.88
CA SER A 112 1.38 -7.22 2.19
C SER A 112 0.56 -6.42 3.20
N GLY A 113 0.49 -5.11 2.99
CA GLY A 113 -0.19 -4.16 3.87
C GLY A 113 0.73 -3.45 4.87
N THR A 114 2.00 -3.84 5.01
CA THR A 114 2.98 -3.09 5.80
C THR A 114 3.22 -1.73 5.13
N ALA A 115 3.18 -0.66 5.91
CA ALA A 115 3.49 0.67 5.41
C ALA A 115 4.33 1.48 6.38
N TYR A 116 5.15 2.35 5.81
CA TYR A 116 6.07 3.26 6.51
C TYR A 116 5.90 4.68 5.97
N ILE A 117 5.97 5.66 6.87
CA ILE A 117 6.01 7.07 6.52
C ILE A 117 7.41 7.57 6.85
N PHE A 118 8.08 8.16 5.85
CA PHE A 118 9.42 8.71 5.98
C PHE A 118 9.38 10.24 5.98
N ASP A 119 10.30 10.85 6.71
CA ASP A 119 10.62 12.26 6.58
C ASP A 119 11.63 12.53 5.43
N LYS A 120 11.97 13.80 5.20
CA LYS A 120 12.92 14.21 4.15
C LYS A 120 14.33 13.63 4.28
N ASN A 121 14.72 13.19 5.47
CA ASN A 121 16.02 12.58 5.72
C ASN A 121 16.01 11.06 5.47
N GLY A 122 14.84 10.48 5.13
CA GLY A 122 14.66 9.06 4.93
C GLY A 122 14.58 8.28 6.25
N LEU A 123 14.21 8.93 7.35
CA LEU A 123 13.93 8.25 8.62
C LEU A 123 12.45 7.92 8.73
N VAL A 124 12.14 6.71 9.22
CA VAL A 124 10.76 6.27 9.48
C VAL A 124 10.19 7.08 10.63
N ASN A 125 9.20 7.89 10.33
CA ASN A 125 8.45 8.70 11.29
C ASN A 125 7.25 7.92 11.87
N ALA A 126 6.64 7.05 11.04
CA ALA A 126 5.50 6.24 11.46
C ALA A 126 5.44 4.91 10.71
N GLU A 127 4.82 3.89 11.30
CA GLU A 127 4.61 2.59 10.66
C GLU A 127 3.27 1.96 11.07
N THR A 128 2.81 0.96 10.34
CA THR A 128 1.54 0.26 10.62
C THR A 128 1.63 -0.64 11.86
N PHE A 129 0.61 -0.63 12.73
CA PHE A 129 0.61 -1.41 13.99
C PHE A 129 0.80 -2.92 13.82
N ASN A 130 0.17 -3.53 12.81
CA ASN A 130 0.15 -5.00 12.62
C ASN A 130 0.54 -5.42 11.19
N GLY A 131 1.28 -4.57 10.46
CA GLY A 131 1.70 -4.88 9.09
C GLY A 131 0.55 -5.01 8.08
N ARG A 132 -0.65 -4.51 8.41
CA ARG A 132 -1.80 -4.46 7.51
C ARG A 132 -2.56 -3.15 7.68
N GLN A 133 -2.56 -2.34 6.64
CA GLN A 133 -3.39 -1.13 6.54
C GLN A 133 -4.27 -1.22 5.29
N GLU A 134 -5.59 -1.26 5.51
CA GLU A 134 -6.55 -1.39 4.41
C GLU A 134 -7.02 -0.02 3.88
N SER A 135 -6.90 1.04 4.67
CA SER A 135 -7.35 2.39 4.30
C SER A 135 -6.33 3.46 4.62
N PHE A 136 -6.16 4.42 3.71
CA PHE A 136 -5.27 5.56 3.85
C PHE A 136 -6.08 6.85 3.67
N ASN A 137 -6.52 7.44 4.78
CA ASN A 137 -7.22 8.71 4.81
C ASN A 137 -6.72 9.54 6.01
N ASN A 138 -7.25 10.76 6.19
CA ASN A 138 -6.82 11.65 7.29
C ASN A 138 -6.89 11.01 8.69
N GLN A 139 -7.79 10.05 8.93
CA GLN A 139 -8.03 9.42 10.23
C GLN A 139 -7.27 8.11 10.41
N THR A 140 -6.63 7.58 9.36
CA THR A 140 -5.81 6.38 9.45
C THR A 140 -4.73 6.55 10.51
N LYS A 141 -4.67 5.65 11.49
CA LYS A 141 -3.71 5.73 12.59
C LYS A 141 -2.45 4.93 12.27
N PHE A 142 -1.31 5.55 12.49
CA PHE A 142 0.01 4.92 12.44
C PHE A 142 0.66 4.94 13.81
N MET A 143 1.51 3.98 14.05
CA MET A 143 2.36 3.92 15.23
C MET A 143 3.53 4.89 15.05
N VAL A 144 3.84 5.68 16.08
CA VAL A 144 4.85 6.76 15.99
C VAL A 144 5.93 6.70 17.06
N HIS A 145 5.59 6.28 18.28
CA HIS A 145 6.54 6.32 19.38
C HIS A 145 6.21 5.29 20.46
N PHE A 146 7.24 4.75 21.14
CA PHE A 146 7.04 3.85 22.27
C PHE A 146 7.20 4.60 23.59
N LYS A 147 6.12 4.69 24.36
CA LYS A 147 6.15 5.24 25.71
C LYS A 147 6.66 4.20 26.70
N LYS A 148 7.98 4.24 26.96
CA LYS A 148 8.66 3.31 27.89
C LYS A 148 7.96 3.19 29.25
N MET A 149 7.57 4.31 29.87
CA MET A 149 6.93 4.29 31.20
C MET A 149 5.55 3.60 31.19
N LYS A 150 4.80 3.73 30.10
CA LYS A 150 3.47 3.10 29.95
C LYS A 150 3.55 1.72 29.27
N ARG A 151 4.74 1.31 28.83
CA ARG A 151 4.99 0.12 28.00
C ARG A 151 4.01 0.00 26.82
N SER A 152 3.67 1.13 26.20
CA SER A 152 2.66 1.18 25.14
C SER A 152 3.12 2.02 23.96
N TRP A 153 2.58 1.68 22.79
CA TRP A 153 2.79 2.42 21.56
C TRP A 153 1.78 3.56 21.42
N GLU A 154 2.27 4.71 20.98
CA GLU A 154 1.45 5.84 20.61
C GLU A 154 1.06 5.76 19.14
N SER A 155 -0.12 6.30 18.86
CA SER A 155 -0.64 6.45 17.51
C SER A 155 -0.80 7.91 17.14
N GLU A 156 -0.54 8.27 15.90
CA GLU A 156 -0.95 9.54 15.30
C GLU A 156 -1.74 9.28 14.02
N THR A 157 -2.66 10.19 13.71
CA THR A 157 -3.43 10.17 12.48
C THR A 157 -2.58 10.59 11.28
N PHE A 158 -2.86 10.00 10.13
CA PHE A 158 -2.12 10.26 8.90
C PHE A 158 -2.21 11.73 8.48
N GLY A 159 -3.37 12.37 8.66
CA GLY A 159 -3.54 13.79 8.38
C GLY A 159 -2.64 14.69 9.22
N ASN A 160 -2.48 14.38 10.52
CA ASN A 160 -1.58 15.12 11.41
C ASN A 160 -0.11 14.88 11.06
N LEU A 161 0.26 13.63 10.74
CA LEU A 161 1.60 13.30 10.25
C LEU A 161 1.94 14.08 8.98
N MET A 162 1.04 14.09 7.99
CA MET A 162 1.26 14.86 6.75
C MET A 162 1.33 16.36 7.02
N LYS A 163 0.51 16.90 7.93
CA LYS A 163 0.63 18.31 8.34
C LYS A 163 1.99 18.60 8.97
N SER A 164 2.50 17.72 9.85
CA SER A 164 3.81 17.87 10.49
C SER A 164 4.95 17.81 9.46
N LEU A 165 5.01 16.76 8.66
CA LEU A 165 6.12 16.51 7.73
C LEU A 165 6.07 17.44 6.50
N VAL A 166 4.90 17.63 5.91
CA VAL A 166 4.75 18.35 4.63
C VAL A 166 4.61 19.85 4.84
N LYS A 167 3.74 20.27 5.77
CA LYS A 167 3.51 21.70 6.01
C LYS A 167 4.61 22.33 6.86
N LYS A 168 4.99 21.66 7.95
CA LYS A 168 5.97 22.23 8.90
C LYS A 168 7.40 21.78 8.63
N GLY A 169 7.61 20.76 7.80
CA GLY A 169 8.95 20.26 7.48
C GLY A 169 9.65 19.58 8.66
N GLU A 170 8.88 19.05 9.61
CA GLU A 170 9.42 18.36 10.78
C GLU A 170 10.23 17.12 10.37
N THR A 171 11.28 16.80 11.12
CA THR A 171 12.15 15.64 10.89
C THR A 171 12.51 14.97 12.19
N MET A 172 12.71 13.66 12.15
CA MET A 172 13.21 12.90 13.29
C MET A 172 14.72 13.10 13.46
N LYS A 173 15.18 12.89 14.69
CA LYS A 173 16.60 12.71 15.00
C LYS A 173 16.85 11.23 15.23
N PRO A 174 17.92 10.64 14.67
CA PRO A 174 18.28 9.25 14.96
C PRO A 174 18.50 9.04 16.45
N PRO A 175 18.01 7.94 17.04
CA PRO A 175 18.23 7.66 18.45
C PRO A 175 19.67 7.19 18.69
N LYS A 176 20.21 7.48 19.88
CA LYS A 176 21.56 7.04 20.28
C LYS A 176 21.65 5.53 20.50
N LYS A 177 20.54 4.87 20.86
CA LYS A 177 20.46 3.43 21.14
C LYS A 177 19.17 2.85 20.58
N TYR A 178 19.27 1.62 20.10
CA TYR A 178 18.21 0.89 19.42
C TYR A 178 17.68 -0.23 20.31
N ASN A 179 16.49 -0.05 20.89
CA ASN A 179 15.94 -1.00 21.86
C ASN A 179 14.64 -1.68 21.39
N THR A 180 14.29 -1.54 20.11
CA THR A 180 13.06 -2.08 19.51
C THR A 180 13.35 -2.76 18.18
N SER A 181 12.54 -3.75 17.79
CA SER A 181 12.53 -4.34 16.44
C SER A 181 11.94 -3.40 15.38
N HIS A 182 11.09 -2.47 15.83
CA HIS A 182 10.45 -1.41 15.04
C HIS A 182 11.46 -0.45 14.42
N LEU A 183 11.13 0.04 13.21
CA LEU A 183 12.01 0.89 12.41
C LEU A 183 11.88 2.39 12.72
N LEU A 184 10.97 2.77 13.62
CA LEU A 184 10.76 4.16 14.02
C LEU A 184 12.08 4.86 14.36
N GLU A 185 12.25 6.05 13.81
CA GLU A 185 13.43 6.93 13.94
C GLU A 185 14.68 6.39 13.23
N ARG A 186 14.55 5.36 12.40
CA ARG A 186 15.66 4.73 11.66
C ARG A 186 15.43 4.81 10.15
N LYS A 187 16.50 4.57 9.39
CA LYS A 187 16.37 4.24 7.98
C LYS A 187 15.73 2.86 7.83
N ILE A 188 14.99 2.65 6.75
CA ILE A 188 14.57 1.30 6.35
C ILE A 188 15.80 0.42 6.06
N TYR A 189 15.63 -0.90 6.14
CA TYR A 189 16.64 -1.86 5.72
C TYR A 189 17.16 -1.56 4.31
N ALA A 190 18.46 -1.78 4.08
CA ALA A 190 19.07 -1.62 2.77
C ALA A 190 18.73 -2.83 1.88
N PHE A 191 18.09 -2.58 0.75
CA PHE A 191 17.84 -3.56 -0.30
C PHE A 191 17.56 -2.86 -1.63
N GLN A 192 17.64 -3.63 -2.72
CA GLN A 192 17.30 -3.15 -4.06
C GLN A 192 15.88 -3.55 -4.45
N VAL A 193 15.24 -2.68 -5.22
CA VAL A 193 13.97 -2.93 -5.90
C VAL A 193 14.13 -2.64 -7.38
N THR A 194 13.31 -3.25 -8.24
CA THR A 194 13.32 -2.97 -9.68
C THR A 194 12.06 -2.26 -10.11
N ASP A 195 12.12 -1.35 -11.08
CA ASP A 195 10.92 -0.80 -11.70
C ASP A 195 10.32 -1.77 -12.75
N ALA A 196 9.30 -1.31 -13.50
CA ALA A 196 8.67 -2.09 -14.56
C ALA A 196 9.57 -2.39 -15.77
N LYS A 197 10.66 -1.64 -15.96
CA LYS A 197 11.66 -1.85 -17.02
C LYS A 197 12.78 -2.78 -16.59
N GLY A 198 12.88 -3.05 -15.29
CA GLY A 198 13.94 -3.85 -14.69
C GLY A 198 15.10 -3.03 -14.14
N ASP A 199 15.01 -1.70 -14.16
CA ASP A 199 16.04 -0.82 -13.63
C ASP A 199 16.08 -0.94 -12.10
N ALA A 200 17.27 -1.11 -11.53
CA ALA A 200 17.46 -1.34 -10.11
C ALA A 200 17.64 -0.03 -9.32
N PHE A 201 17.00 0.05 -8.16
CA PHE A 201 17.03 1.22 -7.28
C PHE A 201 17.27 0.79 -5.82
N ASP A 202 18.08 1.57 -5.11
CA ASP A 202 18.24 1.44 -3.66
C ASP A 202 17.03 2.06 -2.94
N ILE A 203 16.39 1.28 -2.06
CA ILE A 203 15.18 1.72 -1.37
C ILE A 203 15.40 2.90 -0.41
N GLN A 204 16.57 3.00 0.24
CA GLN A 204 16.89 4.11 1.13
C GLN A 204 17.07 5.41 0.34
N ASN A 205 17.56 5.31 -0.90
CA ASN A 205 17.63 6.46 -1.80
C ASN A 205 16.25 6.87 -2.33
N LEU A 206 15.33 5.93 -2.54
CA LEU A 206 13.99 6.24 -3.01
C LEU A 206 13.13 6.94 -1.95
N THR A 207 13.38 6.71 -0.66
CA THR A 207 12.57 7.21 0.46
C THR A 207 13.04 8.55 1.04
N LYS A 208 14.20 9.06 0.62
CA LYS A 208 14.77 10.35 1.07
C LYS A 208 14.45 11.50 0.10
N GLY A 209 14.66 12.74 0.57
CA GLY A 209 14.60 13.96 -0.25
C GLY A 209 13.20 14.56 -0.46
N ASN A 210 12.15 13.82 -0.11
CA ASN A 210 10.76 14.29 -0.18
C ASN A 210 10.27 14.71 1.20
N SER A 211 9.50 15.79 1.32
CA SER A 211 9.00 16.26 2.63
C SER A 211 8.28 15.17 3.44
N ALA A 212 7.53 14.31 2.76
CA ALA A 212 7.10 13.02 3.27
C ALA A 212 7.04 11.98 2.15
N THR A 213 7.50 10.76 2.42
CA THR A 213 7.33 9.59 1.54
C THR A 213 6.48 8.54 2.23
N LEU A 214 5.43 8.06 1.59
CA LEU A 214 4.70 6.86 2.03
C LEU A 214 5.21 5.66 1.25
N LEU A 215 5.67 4.61 1.93
CA LEU A 215 6.02 3.32 1.34
C LEU A 215 4.97 2.30 1.75
N VAL A 216 4.44 1.55 0.79
CA VAL A 216 3.47 0.47 1.02
C VAL A 216 3.96 -0.80 0.36
N PHE A 217 3.95 -1.90 1.10
CA PHE A 217 4.20 -3.23 0.56
C PHE A 217 2.88 -3.89 0.15
N LEU A 218 2.84 -4.48 -1.03
CA LEU A 218 1.64 -5.12 -1.56
C LEU A 218 1.99 -6.46 -2.21
N TYR A 219 1.17 -7.47 -2.01
CA TYR A 219 1.25 -8.70 -2.81
C TYR A 219 0.24 -8.67 -3.95
N ILE A 220 0.72 -8.94 -5.16
CA ILE A 220 -0.10 -9.19 -6.34
C ILE A 220 0.35 -10.55 -6.89
N ASN A 221 -0.57 -11.51 -6.99
CA ASN A 221 -0.23 -12.82 -7.52
C ASN A 221 0.10 -12.69 -9.02
N PRO A 222 1.31 -13.04 -9.48
CA PRO A 222 1.68 -12.92 -10.90
C PRO A 222 0.92 -13.89 -11.83
N GLU A 223 0.31 -14.95 -11.28
CA GLU A 223 -0.47 -15.92 -12.05
C GLU A 223 -1.93 -15.53 -12.27
N PHE A 224 -2.49 -14.60 -11.48
CA PHE A 224 -3.88 -14.20 -11.65
C PHE A 224 -4.04 -13.23 -12.82
N ASP A 225 -5.17 -13.35 -13.52
CA ASP A 225 -5.47 -12.56 -14.71
C ASP A 225 -6.55 -11.53 -14.38
N PHE A 226 -6.23 -10.24 -14.53
CA PHE A 226 -7.14 -9.13 -14.24
C PHE A 226 -8.28 -8.97 -15.27
N ASN A 227 -8.20 -9.66 -16.41
CA ASN A 227 -9.09 -9.41 -17.55
C ASN A 227 -9.95 -10.62 -17.91
N LYS A 228 -9.45 -11.86 -17.77
CA LYS A 228 -10.14 -13.06 -18.27
C LYS A 228 -11.54 -13.29 -17.70
N GLY A 229 -11.78 -12.94 -16.44
CA GLY A 229 -13.10 -13.05 -15.80
C GLY A 229 -14.10 -11.98 -16.25
N LYS A 230 -13.64 -10.93 -16.96
CA LYS A 230 -14.49 -9.85 -17.52
C LYS A 230 -14.94 -10.16 -18.95
N GLU A 231 -14.35 -11.17 -19.60
CA GLU A 231 -14.74 -11.64 -20.93
C GLU A 231 -16.04 -12.47 -20.91
N SER A 232 -16.69 -12.61 -22.06
CA SER A 232 -17.85 -13.50 -22.20
C SER A 232 -17.49 -14.97 -21.87
N GLY A 233 -18.43 -15.65 -21.22
CA GLY A 233 -18.39 -17.08 -20.95
C GLY A 233 -18.87 -17.96 -22.12
N ALA A 234 -19.34 -17.36 -23.21
CA ALA A 234 -19.86 -18.11 -24.37
C ALA A 234 -18.79 -19.08 -24.92
N GLY A 235 -19.17 -20.35 -25.11
CA GLY A 235 -18.28 -21.40 -25.61
C GLY A 235 -17.24 -21.92 -24.61
N LYS A 236 -17.18 -21.38 -23.38
CA LYS A 236 -16.28 -21.86 -22.33
C LYS A 236 -16.97 -22.93 -21.48
N LYS A 237 -16.22 -23.94 -21.03
CA LYS A 237 -16.71 -24.88 -20.01
C LYS A 237 -16.99 -24.11 -18.72
N GLY A 238 -18.16 -24.34 -18.09
CA GLY A 238 -18.59 -23.58 -16.91
C GLY A 238 -17.56 -23.55 -15.78
N LYS A 239 -16.93 -24.69 -15.47
CA LYS A 239 -15.87 -24.77 -14.44
C LYS A 239 -14.65 -23.90 -14.77
N ASP A 240 -14.24 -23.88 -16.03
CA ASP A 240 -13.07 -23.10 -16.47
C ASP A 240 -13.38 -21.60 -16.44
N TYR A 241 -14.58 -21.21 -16.88
CA TYR A 241 -15.05 -19.84 -16.79
C TYR A 241 -15.17 -19.36 -15.34
N MET A 242 -15.78 -20.14 -14.45
CA MET A 242 -15.87 -19.78 -13.03
C MET A 242 -14.49 -19.64 -12.36
N ASN A 243 -13.50 -20.44 -12.78
CA ASN A 243 -12.13 -20.28 -12.30
C ASN A 243 -11.44 -19.02 -12.86
N GLN A 244 -11.79 -18.57 -14.07
CA GLN A 244 -11.34 -17.29 -14.63
C GLN A 244 -11.95 -16.11 -13.85
N VAL A 245 -13.26 -16.14 -13.58
CA VAL A 245 -13.96 -15.17 -12.74
C VAL A 245 -13.30 -15.08 -11.35
N ALA A 246 -13.00 -16.22 -10.73
CA ALA A 246 -12.35 -16.26 -9.43
C ALA A 246 -10.95 -15.62 -9.45
N GLN A 247 -10.14 -15.88 -10.48
CA GLN A 247 -8.82 -15.26 -10.64
C GLN A 247 -8.92 -13.75 -10.74
N THR A 248 -9.82 -13.24 -11.58
CA THR A 248 -10.02 -11.80 -11.74
C THR A 248 -10.52 -11.16 -10.44
N ALA A 249 -11.49 -11.75 -9.76
CA ALA A 249 -11.98 -11.24 -8.49
C ALA A 249 -10.90 -11.25 -7.39
N ALA A 250 -10.06 -12.29 -7.34
CA ALA A 250 -8.94 -12.37 -6.41
C ALA A 250 -7.88 -11.30 -6.70
N ALA A 251 -7.55 -11.10 -7.98
CA ALA A 251 -6.63 -10.07 -8.43
C ALA A 251 -7.14 -8.66 -8.06
N ASP A 252 -8.41 -8.36 -8.36
CA ASP A 252 -9.06 -7.09 -8.02
C ASP A 252 -9.07 -6.84 -6.50
N LYS A 253 -9.27 -7.89 -5.69
CA LYS A 253 -9.18 -7.81 -4.22
C LYS A 253 -7.75 -7.47 -3.77
N GLN A 254 -6.73 -8.06 -4.36
CA GLN A 254 -5.33 -7.80 -4.01
C GLN A 254 -4.91 -6.35 -4.28
N ILE A 255 -5.47 -5.71 -5.32
CA ILE A 255 -5.17 -4.30 -5.63
C ILE A 255 -6.14 -3.29 -5.00
N ALA A 256 -7.14 -3.76 -4.22
CA ALA A 256 -8.07 -2.88 -3.53
C ALA A 256 -7.39 -1.77 -2.69
N PRO A 257 -6.24 -2.01 -2.01
CA PRO A 257 -5.50 -0.97 -1.30
C PRO A 257 -5.03 0.19 -2.20
N LEU A 258 -4.73 -0.06 -3.48
CA LEU A 258 -4.29 0.98 -4.42
C LEU A 258 -5.42 1.96 -4.73
N TYR A 259 -6.65 1.46 -4.93
CA TYR A 259 -7.84 2.29 -5.06
C TYR A 259 -8.08 3.13 -3.80
N ASN A 260 -7.80 2.57 -2.62
CA ASN A 260 -7.96 3.28 -1.35
C ASN A 260 -6.90 4.37 -1.17
N LEU A 261 -5.68 4.17 -1.66
CA LEU A 261 -4.63 5.20 -1.69
C LEU A 261 -5.06 6.37 -2.61
N GLU A 262 -5.41 6.06 -3.86
CA GLU A 262 -5.87 7.06 -4.85
C GLU A 262 -7.06 7.87 -4.34
N LYS A 263 -8.08 7.19 -3.82
CA LYS A 263 -9.27 7.85 -3.28
C LYS A 263 -8.97 8.62 -2.00
N GLY A 264 -8.30 8.00 -1.04
CA GLY A 264 -8.20 8.53 0.33
C GLY A 264 -7.11 9.58 0.52
N ILE A 265 -6.06 9.55 -0.31
CA ILE A 265 -4.99 10.56 -0.32
C ILE A 265 -5.30 11.63 -1.36
N PHE A 266 -5.56 11.19 -2.60
CA PHE A 266 -5.62 12.09 -3.75
C PHE A 266 -7.04 12.51 -4.14
N GLY A 267 -8.08 11.86 -3.59
CA GLY A 267 -9.47 12.15 -3.92
C GLY A 267 -9.94 11.50 -5.22
N LYS A 268 -9.09 10.69 -5.89
CA LYS A 268 -9.38 10.10 -7.20
C LYS A 268 -10.23 8.82 -7.05
N LYS A 269 -11.45 8.85 -7.56
CA LYS A 269 -12.33 7.66 -7.62
C LYS A 269 -12.12 6.93 -8.95
N LEU A 270 -11.25 5.93 -8.95
CA LEU A 270 -11.03 5.07 -10.11
C LEU A 270 -12.10 3.98 -10.19
N LYS A 271 -12.44 3.57 -11.41
CA LYS A 271 -13.33 2.41 -11.65
C LYS A 271 -12.55 1.11 -11.42
N ARG A 272 -13.15 0.16 -10.70
CA ARG A 272 -12.65 -1.21 -10.54
C ARG A 272 -13.00 -2.07 -11.76
#